data_AF-A0AA43Q835-F1
#
_entry.id   AF-A0AA43Q835-F1
#
_cell.length_a   1.000
_cell.length_b   1.000
_cell.length_c   1.000
_cell.angle_alpha   90.00
_cell.angle_beta   90.00
_cell.angle_gamma   90.00
#
_symmetry.space_group_name_H-M   'P 1'
#
loop_
_entity.id
_entity.type
_entity.pdbx_description
1 polymer ?
#
loop_
_entity_poly.entity_id
_entity_poly.type
_entity_poly.pdbx_seq_one_letter_code
_entity_poly.pdbx_strand_id
1 'polypeptide(L)'
;MSEKDQQETLLMAIEDLKMHYQTLQNPCIALLIARYYRLLSLLNIAQNKQENYAAYAKTWLTRHINNPRHSQKIQHQLNDFIQLFEFNG
;
A
#
# COMPACT_ATOMS: atom_id res chain seq x y z
N MET A 1 -23.61 -3.25 -1.67
CA MET A 1 -22.54 -2.57 -2.42
C MET A 1 -21.89 -3.61 -3.30
N SER A 2 -21.83 -3.39 -4.60
CA SER A 2 -21.22 -4.34 -5.55
C SER A 2 -19.69 -4.31 -5.46
N GLU A 3 -19.00 -5.33 -5.99
CA GLU A 3 -17.52 -5.31 -6.11
C GLU A 3 -17.03 -4.14 -6.98
N LYS A 4 -17.84 -3.73 -7.97
CA LYS A 4 -17.57 -2.55 -8.78
C LYS A 4 -17.61 -1.27 -7.95
N ASP A 5 -18.65 -1.10 -7.10
CA ASP A 5 -18.76 0.05 -6.20
C ASP A 5 -17.60 0.07 -5.18
N GLN A 6 -17.19 -1.12 -4.70
CA GLN A 6 -16.01 -1.27 -3.83
C GLN A 6 -14.73 -0.84 -4.55
N GLN A 7 -14.54 -1.28 -5.80
CA GLN A 7 -13.39 -0.91 -6.60
C GLN A 7 -13.31 0.61 -6.81
N GLU A 8 -14.42 1.24 -7.22
CA GLU A 8 -14.49 2.68 -7.44
C GLU A 8 -14.22 3.46 -6.14
N THR A 9 -14.83 3.04 -5.04
CA THR A 9 -14.62 3.66 -3.72
C THR A 9 -13.16 3.58 -3.28
N LEU A 10 -12.52 2.42 -3.43
CA LEU A 10 -11.11 2.24 -3.08
C LEU A 10 -10.19 3.10 -3.97
N LEU A 11 -10.48 3.19 -5.28
CA LEU A 11 -9.71 4.03 -6.19
C LEU A 11 -9.81 5.51 -5.83
N MET A 12 -11.02 6.01 -5.53
CA MET A 12 -11.21 7.40 -5.09
C MET A 12 -10.45 7.69 -3.78
N ALA A 13 -10.53 6.79 -2.80
CA ALA A 13 -9.81 6.94 -1.54
C ALA A 13 -8.29 6.94 -1.75
N ILE A 14 -7.77 6.11 -2.66
CA ILE A 14 -6.35 6.11 -3.01
C ILE A 14 -5.91 7.43 -3.63
N GLU A 15 -6.68 8.00 -4.56
CA GLU A 15 -6.33 9.28 -5.17
C GLU A 15 -6.32 10.43 -4.16
N ASP A 16 -7.30 10.47 -3.25
CA ASP A 16 -7.32 11.43 -2.15
C ASP A 16 -6.09 11.28 -1.23
N LEU A 17 -5.76 10.05 -0.83
CA LEU A 17 -4.57 9.77 -0.02
C LEU A 17 -3.27 10.15 -0.73
N LYS A 18 -3.18 9.97 -2.06
CA LYS A 18 -2.01 10.39 -2.84
C LYS A 18 -1.82 11.90 -2.79
N MET A 19 -2.89 12.68 -2.89
CA MET A 19 -2.83 14.14 -2.75
C MET A 19 -2.30 14.54 -1.36
N HIS A 20 -2.83 13.92 -0.30
CA HIS A 20 -2.35 14.16 1.07
C HIS A 20 -0.90 13.71 1.27
N TYR A 21 -0.47 12.63 0.62
CA TYR A 21 0.91 12.17 0.69
C TYR A 21 1.89 13.15 0.02
N GLN A 22 1.50 13.77 -1.10
CA GLN A 22 2.36 14.74 -1.80
C GLN A 22 2.68 15.96 -0.92
N THR A 23 1.73 16.41 -0.10
CA THR A 23 1.92 17.56 0.79
C THR A 23 2.60 17.18 2.10
N LEU A 24 2.15 16.09 2.75
CA LEU A 24 2.60 15.75 4.09
C LEU A 24 3.81 14.81 4.12
N GLN A 25 4.04 14.02 3.07
CA GLN A 25 5.03 12.93 3.01
C GLN A 25 4.97 11.98 4.21
N ASN A 26 3.77 11.79 4.78
CA ASN A 26 3.57 11.02 6.00
C ASN A 26 3.64 9.50 5.68
N PRO A 27 4.51 8.73 6.38
CA PRO A 27 4.65 7.30 6.15
C PRO A 27 3.35 6.51 6.38
N CYS A 28 2.49 6.93 7.30
CA CYS A 28 1.22 6.25 7.56
C CYS A 28 0.26 6.35 6.37
N ILE A 29 0.30 7.46 5.62
CA ILE A 29 -0.51 7.63 4.40
C ILE A 29 -0.03 6.65 3.32
N ALA A 30 1.28 6.48 3.15
CA ALA A 30 1.83 5.48 2.24
C ALA A 30 1.39 4.05 2.60
N LEU A 31 1.33 3.72 3.90
CA LEU A 31 0.83 2.43 4.37
C LEU A 31 -0.67 2.23 4.07
N LEU A 32 -1.49 3.26 4.24
CA LEU A 32 -2.92 3.20 3.90
C LEU A 32 -3.13 2.95 2.40
N ILE A 33 -2.40 3.68 1.55
CA ILE A 33 -2.43 3.48 0.10
C ILE A 33 -2.03 2.04 -0.26
N ALA A 34 -0.95 1.52 0.34
CA ALA A 34 -0.51 0.14 0.13
C ALA A 34 -1.61 -0.89 0.48
N ARG A 35 -2.31 -0.69 1.61
CA ARG A 35 -3.41 -1.55 2.04
C ARG A 35 -4.61 -1.50 1.10
N TYR A 36 -4.96 -0.33 0.59
CA TYR A 36 -6.09 -0.19 -0.35
C TYR A 36 -5.79 -0.83 -1.71
N TYR A 37 -4.56 -0.69 -2.22
CA TYR A 37 -4.13 -1.46 -3.38
C TYR A 37 -4.12 -2.97 -3.12
N ARG A 38 -3.77 -3.42 -1.91
CA ARG A 38 -3.87 -4.84 -1.55
C ARG A 38 -5.33 -5.32 -1.57
N LEU A 39 -6.27 -4.55 -1.03
CA LEU A 39 -7.70 -4.87 -1.11
C LEU A 39 -8.19 -4.93 -2.56
N LEU A 40 -7.79 -3.98 -3.41
CA LEU A 40 -8.09 -4.00 -4.84
C LEU A 40 -7.55 -5.26 -5.54
N SER A 41 -6.37 -5.77 -5.14
CA SER A 41 -5.80 -7.00 -5.71
C SER A 41 -6.57 -8.28 -5.32
N LEU A 42 -7.43 -8.22 -4.30
CA LEU A 42 -8.22 -9.34 -3.80
C LEU A 42 -9.65 -9.37 -4.35
N LEU A 43 -10.08 -8.32 -5.08
CA LEU A 43 -11.40 -8.30 -5.73
C LEU A 43 -11.44 -9.27 -6.91
N ASN A 44 -12.62 -9.81 -7.23
CA ASN A 44 -12.80 -10.67 -8.40
C ASN A 44 -12.86 -9.85 -9.71
N ILE A 45 -11.69 -9.38 -10.15
CA ILE A 45 -11.50 -8.59 -11.37
C ILE A 45 -10.52 -9.29 -12.31
N ALA A 46 -10.34 -8.72 -13.50
CA ALA A 46 -9.37 -9.23 -14.47
C ALA A 46 -7.98 -9.42 -13.83
N GLN A 47 -7.37 -10.59 -14.07
CA GLN A 47 -6.12 -11.01 -13.42
C GLN A 47 -4.97 -10.00 -13.61
N ASN A 48 -4.86 -9.42 -14.81
CA ASN A 48 -3.87 -8.36 -15.08
C ASN A 48 -4.03 -7.13 -14.17
N LYS A 49 -5.27 -6.77 -13.80
CA LYS A 49 -5.53 -5.68 -12.85
C LYS A 49 -5.16 -6.10 -11.43
N GLN A 50 -5.45 -7.33 -11.02
CA GLN A 50 -5.07 -7.85 -9.70
C GLN A 50 -3.54 -7.79 -9.52
N GLU A 51 -2.79 -8.24 -10.52
CA GLU A 51 -1.31 -8.22 -10.53
C GLU A 51 -0.77 -6.79 -10.45
N ASN A 52 -1.33 -5.86 -11.25
CA ASN A 52 -0.96 -4.45 -11.19
C ASN A 52 -1.22 -3.84 -9.81
N TYR A 53 -2.39 -4.12 -9.21
CA TYR A 53 -2.71 -3.63 -7.87
C TYR A 53 -1.80 -4.23 -6.80
N ALA A 54 -1.44 -5.51 -6.90
CA ALA A 54 -0.47 -6.13 -6.01
C ALA A 54 0.92 -5.48 -6.14
N ALA A 55 1.36 -5.18 -7.36
CA ALA A 55 2.61 -4.46 -7.61
C ALA A 55 2.59 -3.05 -7.01
N TYR A 56 1.49 -2.30 -7.19
CA TYR A 56 1.34 -0.98 -6.58
C TYR A 56 1.33 -1.04 -5.05
N ALA A 57 0.66 -2.03 -4.46
CA ALA A 57 0.68 -2.25 -3.02
C ALA A 57 2.11 -2.43 -2.50
N LYS A 58 2.93 -3.24 -3.19
CA LYS A 58 4.35 -3.42 -2.85
C LYS A 58 5.13 -2.11 -2.94
N THR A 59 4.99 -1.36 -4.03
CA THR A 59 5.68 -0.06 -4.20
C THR A 59 5.36 0.91 -3.05
N TRP A 60 4.09 1.03 -2.67
CA TRP A 60 3.68 1.93 -1.59
C TRP A 60 4.12 1.44 -0.21
N LEU A 61 4.16 0.12 0.00
CA LEU A 61 4.71 -0.47 1.22
C LEU A 61 6.22 -0.18 1.32
N THR A 62 6.98 -0.32 0.23
CA THR A 62 8.39 0.06 0.20
C THR A 62 8.60 1.55 0.51
N ARG A 63 7.73 2.44 0.00
CA ARG A 63 7.75 3.87 0.36
C ARG A 63 7.46 4.13 1.83
N HIS A 64 6.56 3.35 2.43
CA HIS A 64 6.33 3.40 3.87
C HIS A 64 7.61 2.98 4.61
N ILE A 65 8.16 1.81 4.28
CA ILE A 65 9.34 1.23 4.94
C ILE A 65 10.54 2.17 4.89
N ASN A 66 10.85 2.69 3.71
CA ASN A 66 12.07 3.48 3.49
C ASN A 66 11.87 4.97 3.84
N ASN A 67 10.79 5.32 4.54
CA ASN A 67 10.52 6.71 4.85
C ASN A 67 11.52 7.22 5.92
N PRO A 68 12.25 8.31 5.66
CA PRO A 68 13.27 8.83 6.58
C PRO A 68 12.69 9.40 7.89
N ARG A 69 11.37 9.59 7.97
CA ARG A 69 10.69 10.07 9.19
C ARG A 69 10.44 8.97 10.21
N HIS A 70 10.72 7.71 9.89
CA HIS A 70 10.64 6.64 10.88
C HIS A 70 11.68 6.83 11.97
N SER A 71 11.28 6.57 13.22
CA SER A 71 12.25 6.41 14.28
C SER A 71 13.11 5.17 14.02
N GLN A 72 14.36 5.16 14.49
CA GLN A 72 15.24 4.00 14.37
C GLN A 72 14.60 2.71 14.93
N LYS A 73 13.84 2.82 16.02
CA LYS A 73 13.09 1.70 16.60
C LYS A 73 12.08 1.11 15.62
N ILE A 74 11.30 1.97 14.96
CA ILE A 74 10.32 1.53 13.95
C ILE A 74 11.04 0.95 12.73
N GLN A 75 12.15 1.57 12.30
CA GLN A 75 12.92 1.07 11.16
C GLN A 75 13.47 -0.35 11.41
N HIS A 76 13.99 -0.63 12.61
CA HIS A 76 14.42 -1.98 12.98
C HIS A 76 13.27 -2.99 12.89
N GLN A 77 12.11 -2.67 13.48
CA GLN A 77 10.93 -3.53 13.42
C GLN A 77 10.44 -3.78 11.97
N LEU A 78 10.51 -2.75 11.12
CA LEU A 78 10.13 -2.87 9.71
C LEU A 78 11.12 -3.74 8.93
N ASN A 79 12.42 -3.59 9.18
CA ASN A 79 13.45 -4.42 8.55
C ASN A 79 13.30 -5.89 8.93
N ASP A 80 13.02 -6.19 10.20
CA ASP A 80 12.72 -7.56 10.66
C ASP A 80 11.47 -8.12 9.97
N PHE A 81 10.43 -7.29 9.82
CA PHE A 81 9.19 -7.67 9.15
C PHE A 81 9.40 -7.97 7.65
N ILE A 82 10.23 -7.19 6.96
CA ILE A 82 10.55 -7.40 5.53
C ILE A 82 11.37 -8.65 5.32
N GLN A 83 12.39 -8.89 6.16
CA GLN A 83 13.18 -10.12 6.07
C GLN A 83 12.29 -11.37 6.20
N LEU A 84 11.30 -11.34 7.09
CA LEU A 84 10.35 -12.44 7.24
C LEU A 84 9.44 -12.64 6.02
N PHE A 85 9.08 -11.57 5.30
CA PHE A 85 8.16 -11.61 4.17
C PHE A 85 8.84 -11.84 2.81
N GLU A 86 10.10 -11.43 2.64
CA GLU A 86 10.86 -11.60 1.39
C GLU A 86 11.62 -12.93 1.33
N PHE A 87 11.97 -13.54 2.47
CA PHE A 87 12.72 -14.82 2.49
C PHE A 87 11.86 -16.07 2.73
N ASN A 88 10.58 -15.93 3.11
CA ASN A 88 9.68 -17.06 3.35
C ASN A 88 8.44 -17.08 2.44
N GLY A 89 8.47 -16.34 1.32
CA GLY A 89 7.39 -16.26 0.34
C GLY A 89 7.73 -16.92 -0.98
#